data_AF-A0A661C0G0-F1
#
_entry.id   AF-A0A661C0G0-F1
#
_cell.length_a   1.000
_cell.length_b   1.000
_cell.length_c   1.000
_cell.angle_alpha   90.00
_cell.angle_beta   90.00
_cell.angle_gamma   90.00
#
_symmetry.space_group_name_H-M   'P 1'
#
loop_
_entity.id
_entity.type
_entity.pdbx_description
1 polymer ?
#
loop_
_entity_poly.entity_id
_entity_poly.type
_entity_poly.pdbx_seq_one_letter_code
_entity_poly.pdbx_strand_id
1 'polypeptide(L)'
;MQYPYLPRTLPVELEILTEFALDLRWTWSHAGDALWQAIDPEIWKRTRNPWMLLQNVSKKRLEMLVNEQAFLSKLAELKRERTEYYAQEGWFQCEYPKCNLGTVAYFSMEYGLGEALPIYAGGLGILAGDLLKSASDLNLPLVGIGLLYQQGYFRQMIDAQGAQHAFFPYNEPASLPIRPALDKQGNRLTIVVELPARELFLRVWEAQVGRVTLYLLDSNDLMNSPVDQAITAELYGGGQEKRLLQEIVLGIGGWRLLEALEIKPEICHLNEGHAAFVALERIRAFRKQYELTFEQALWATRAGNVFTTHTPVTAGFDRFHPELIKQYLSEIIQSLGISYEQFLSLGQTSAEHPNESFNMTYFAL
;
A
#
# COMPACT_ATOMS: atom_id res chain seq x y z
N MET A 1 -1.91 -28.23 -12.91
CA MET A 1 -1.00 -27.40 -12.10
C MET A 1 -1.74 -26.11 -11.79
N GLN A 2 -2.22 -25.93 -10.56
CA GLN A 2 -2.79 -24.65 -10.11
C GLN A 2 -1.61 -23.78 -9.67
N TYR A 3 -1.44 -22.62 -10.29
CA TYR A 3 -0.49 -21.63 -9.82
C TYR A 3 -0.93 -21.17 -8.41
N PRO A 4 -0.03 -21.12 -7.40
CA PRO A 4 -0.39 -20.88 -5.99
C PRO A 4 -1.01 -19.50 -5.71
N TYR A 5 -1.02 -18.60 -6.69
CA TYR A 5 -1.54 -17.24 -6.59
C TYR A 5 -2.84 -17.02 -7.35
N LEU A 6 -3.35 -18.04 -8.06
CA LEU A 6 -4.64 -17.90 -8.74
C LEU A 6 -5.77 -18.24 -7.77
N PRO A 7 -6.86 -17.46 -7.76
CA PRO A 7 -8.04 -17.79 -6.98
C PRO A 7 -8.48 -19.21 -7.29
N ARG A 8 -8.88 -19.94 -6.24
CA ARG A 8 -9.46 -21.26 -6.39
C ARG A 8 -10.56 -21.20 -7.44
N THR A 9 -10.52 -22.11 -8.41
CA THR A 9 -11.57 -22.21 -9.44
C THR A 9 -12.91 -22.50 -8.77
N LEU A 10 -13.86 -21.58 -8.92
CA LEU A 10 -15.24 -21.73 -8.47
C LEU A 10 -16.11 -22.21 -9.66
N PRO A 11 -17.29 -22.81 -9.40
CA PRO A 11 -18.31 -22.97 -10.42
C PRO A 11 -18.66 -21.63 -11.07
N VAL A 12 -19.03 -21.63 -12.35
CA VAL A 12 -19.28 -20.42 -13.16
C VAL A 12 -20.33 -19.52 -12.50
N GLU A 13 -21.35 -20.11 -11.90
CA GLU A 13 -22.43 -19.40 -11.20
C GLU A 13 -21.94 -18.65 -9.94
N LEU A 14 -20.79 -19.06 -9.38
CA LEU A 14 -20.21 -18.57 -8.14
C LEU A 14 -18.93 -17.77 -8.33
N GLU A 15 -18.41 -17.62 -9.56
CA GLU A 15 -17.14 -16.94 -9.85
C GLU A 15 -17.06 -15.52 -9.27
N ILE A 16 -18.18 -14.80 -9.26
CA ILE A 16 -18.30 -13.44 -8.71
C ILE A 16 -17.94 -13.36 -7.22
N LEU A 17 -18.04 -14.47 -6.47
CA LEU A 17 -17.65 -14.49 -5.05
C LEU A 17 -16.16 -14.20 -4.86
N THR A 18 -15.32 -14.59 -5.83
CA THR A 18 -13.89 -14.25 -5.82
C THR A 18 -13.69 -12.74 -5.84
N GLU A 19 -14.40 -12.02 -6.70
CA GLU A 19 -14.35 -10.56 -6.76
C GLU A 19 -14.85 -9.93 -5.46
N PHE A 20 -15.91 -10.46 -4.87
CA PHE A 20 -16.44 -9.95 -3.60
C PHE A 20 -15.48 -10.19 -2.44
N ALA A 21 -14.75 -11.30 -2.44
CA ALA A 21 -13.80 -11.63 -1.38
C ALA A 21 -12.49 -10.82 -1.48
N LEU A 22 -12.05 -10.51 -2.70
CA LEU A 22 -10.84 -9.70 -2.96
C LEU A 22 -11.06 -8.20 -2.81
N ASP A 23 -12.31 -7.74 -2.81
CA ASP A 23 -12.65 -6.34 -2.55
C ASP A 23 -12.92 -6.09 -1.07
N LEU A 24 -11.96 -5.46 -0.39
CA LEU A 24 -12.00 -5.17 1.04
C LEU A 24 -13.18 -4.29 1.48
N ARG A 25 -14.04 -3.81 0.58
CA ARG A 25 -15.32 -3.14 0.92
C ARG A 25 -16.15 -3.92 1.94
N TRP A 26 -16.08 -5.25 1.96
CA TRP A 26 -16.78 -6.07 2.96
C TRP A 26 -16.32 -5.81 4.41
N THR A 27 -15.18 -5.14 4.62
CA THR A 27 -14.70 -4.79 5.97
C THR A 27 -15.48 -3.64 6.63
N TRP A 28 -16.20 -2.81 5.87
CA TRP A 28 -17.10 -1.76 6.39
C TRP A 28 -18.52 -1.81 5.80
N SER A 29 -18.77 -2.63 4.78
CA SER A 29 -20.09 -2.87 4.19
C SER A 29 -20.60 -4.28 4.50
N HIS A 30 -21.59 -4.37 5.40
CA HIS A 30 -22.12 -5.65 5.91
C HIS A 30 -23.22 -6.28 5.04
N ALA A 31 -23.47 -5.75 3.83
CA ALA A 31 -24.51 -6.27 2.93
C ALA A 31 -24.28 -7.75 2.56
N GLY A 32 -23.01 -8.19 2.49
CA GLY A 32 -22.63 -9.56 2.15
C GLY A 32 -22.58 -10.54 3.33
N ASP A 33 -22.67 -10.11 4.58
CA ASP A 33 -22.37 -10.95 5.75
C ASP A 33 -23.25 -12.20 5.83
N ALA A 34 -24.54 -12.03 5.55
CA ALA A 34 -25.50 -13.13 5.56
C ALA A 34 -25.32 -14.10 4.36
N LEU A 35 -24.69 -13.65 3.27
CA LEU A 35 -24.29 -14.51 2.16
C LEU A 35 -23.09 -15.38 2.58
N TRP A 36 -22.05 -14.78 3.17
CA TRP A 36 -20.88 -15.49 3.65
C TRP A 36 -21.23 -16.52 4.72
N GLN A 37 -22.09 -16.15 5.67
CA GLN A 37 -22.61 -17.07 6.68
C GLN A 37 -23.39 -18.24 6.08
N ALA A 38 -24.11 -18.05 4.97
CA ALA A 38 -24.85 -19.13 4.31
C ALA A 38 -23.94 -20.14 3.60
N ILE A 39 -22.75 -19.71 3.15
CA ILE A 39 -21.78 -20.60 2.52
C ILE A 39 -21.25 -21.60 3.54
N ASP A 40 -20.69 -21.11 4.64
CA ASP A 40 -20.18 -21.92 5.76
C ASP A 40 -20.23 -21.14 7.10
N PRO A 41 -21.21 -21.40 7.98
CA PRO A 41 -21.37 -20.68 9.24
C PRO A 41 -20.19 -20.85 10.21
N GLU A 42 -19.56 -22.02 10.23
CA GLU A 42 -18.49 -22.35 11.18
C GLU A 42 -17.19 -21.64 10.81
N ILE A 43 -16.82 -21.68 9.52
CA ILE A 43 -15.65 -20.95 9.02
C ILE A 43 -15.87 -19.44 9.16
N TRP A 44 -17.07 -18.95 8.82
CA TRP A 44 -17.41 -17.53 8.94
C TRP A 44 -17.29 -17.04 10.39
N LYS A 45 -17.83 -17.79 11.36
CA LYS A 45 -17.76 -17.43 12.79
C LYS A 45 -16.33 -17.31 13.29
N ARG A 46 -15.41 -18.16 12.80
CA ARG A 46 -14.01 -18.20 13.23
C ARG A 46 -13.13 -17.15 12.57
N THR A 47 -13.40 -16.82 11.31
CA THR A 47 -12.47 -16.03 10.48
C THR A 47 -12.99 -14.65 10.14
N ARG A 48 -14.31 -14.49 9.97
CA ARG A 48 -14.94 -13.27 9.42
C ARG A 48 -14.25 -12.74 8.15
N ASN A 49 -13.63 -13.64 7.39
CA ASN A 49 -12.81 -13.33 6.22
C ASN A 49 -13.35 -14.11 5.02
N PRO A 50 -14.03 -13.46 4.06
CA PRO A 50 -14.58 -14.11 2.87
C PRO A 50 -13.54 -14.85 2.04
N TRP A 51 -12.33 -14.30 1.94
CA TRP A 51 -11.25 -14.91 1.17
C TRP A 51 -10.81 -16.23 1.81
N MET A 52 -10.53 -16.23 3.12
CA MET A 52 -10.22 -17.47 3.84
C MET A 52 -11.37 -18.48 3.76
N LEU A 53 -12.62 -18.02 3.82
CA LEU A 53 -13.79 -18.88 3.68
C LEU A 53 -13.83 -19.59 2.33
N LEU A 54 -13.65 -18.87 1.22
CA LEU A 54 -13.63 -19.46 -0.13
C LEU A 54 -12.46 -20.43 -0.35
N GLN A 55 -11.32 -20.18 0.30
CA GLN A 55 -10.17 -21.09 0.24
C GLN A 55 -10.43 -22.41 1.00
N ASN A 56 -11.26 -22.39 2.05
CA ASN A 56 -11.45 -23.53 2.95
C ASN A 56 -12.78 -24.28 2.78
N VAL A 57 -13.80 -23.69 2.13
CA VAL A 57 -15.10 -24.33 1.92
C VAL A 57 -14.98 -25.60 1.05
N SER A 58 -15.68 -26.69 1.36
CA SER A 58 -15.56 -27.91 0.56
C SER A 58 -16.11 -27.74 -0.88
N LYS A 59 -15.52 -28.42 -1.87
CA LYS A 59 -16.03 -28.42 -3.26
C LYS A 59 -17.49 -28.90 -3.33
N LYS A 60 -17.82 -29.93 -2.56
CA LYS A 60 -19.18 -30.47 -2.43
C LYS A 60 -20.19 -29.41 -1.97
N ARG A 61 -19.79 -28.53 -1.02
CA ARG A 61 -20.65 -27.43 -0.56
C ARG A 61 -20.87 -26.40 -1.66
N LEU A 62 -19.83 -26.03 -2.40
CA LEU A 62 -19.96 -25.13 -3.57
C LEU A 62 -20.91 -25.71 -4.62
N GLU A 63 -20.80 -27.01 -4.94
CA GLU A 63 -21.71 -27.70 -5.88
C GLU A 63 -23.17 -27.74 -5.38
N MET A 64 -23.39 -27.86 -4.07
CA MET A 64 -24.74 -27.74 -3.49
C MET A 64 -25.31 -26.33 -3.67
N LEU A 65 -24.51 -25.29 -3.41
CA LEU A 65 -24.94 -23.89 -3.52
C LEU A 65 -25.36 -23.49 -4.93
N VAL A 66 -24.73 -24.07 -5.96
CA VAL A 66 -25.14 -23.89 -7.38
C VAL A 66 -26.58 -24.36 -7.62
N ASN A 67 -27.10 -25.29 -6.82
CA ASN A 67 -28.46 -25.80 -6.93
C ASN A 67 -29.45 -25.15 -5.94
N GLU A 68 -28.99 -24.23 -5.09
CA GLU A 68 -29.82 -23.55 -4.09
C GLU A 68 -30.37 -22.22 -4.64
N GLN A 69 -31.60 -22.24 -5.18
CA GLN A 69 -32.21 -21.07 -5.83
C GLN A 69 -32.26 -19.82 -4.93
N ALA A 70 -32.53 -20.00 -3.63
CA ALA A 70 -32.56 -18.90 -2.67
C ALA A 70 -31.18 -18.24 -2.51
N PHE A 71 -30.10 -19.03 -2.49
CA PHE A 71 -28.74 -18.52 -2.42
C PHE A 71 -28.36 -17.76 -3.69
N LEU A 72 -28.62 -18.34 -4.87
CA LEU A 72 -28.35 -17.70 -6.16
C LEU A 72 -29.12 -16.39 -6.34
N SER A 73 -30.36 -16.32 -5.87
CA SER A 73 -31.17 -15.10 -5.93
C SER A 73 -30.56 -13.99 -5.07
N LYS A 74 -30.09 -14.32 -3.87
CA LYS A 74 -29.39 -13.37 -2.98
C LYS A 74 -28.04 -12.94 -3.54
N LEU A 75 -27.30 -13.85 -4.17
CA LEU A 75 -26.05 -13.53 -4.85
C LEU A 75 -26.27 -12.56 -6.01
N ALA A 76 -27.32 -12.78 -6.81
CA ALA A 76 -27.68 -11.91 -7.93
C ALA A 76 -28.13 -10.52 -7.46
N GLU A 77 -28.86 -10.43 -6.35
CA GLU A 77 -29.22 -9.17 -5.71
C GLU A 77 -27.98 -8.38 -5.27
N LEU A 78 -27.06 -9.01 -4.53
CA LEU A 78 -25.82 -8.36 -4.10
C LEU A 78 -24.95 -7.92 -5.29
N LYS A 79 -24.92 -8.72 -6.36
CA LYS A 79 -24.24 -8.35 -7.62
C LYS A 79 -24.86 -7.11 -8.25
N ARG A 80 -26.18 -7.01 -8.29
CA ARG A 80 -26.90 -5.85 -8.82
C ARG A 80 -26.60 -4.60 -7.97
N GLU A 81 -26.75 -4.68 -6.66
CA GLU A 81 -26.45 -3.57 -5.73
C GLU A 81 -25.02 -3.06 -5.89
N ARG A 82 -24.05 -3.98 -6.00
CA ARG A 82 -22.65 -3.64 -6.26
C ARG A 82 -22.50 -2.91 -7.59
N THR A 83 -23.09 -3.44 -8.65
CA THR A 83 -23.02 -2.85 -9.99
C THR A 83 -23.59 -1.43 -9.99
N GLU A 84 -24.75 -1.24 -9.35
CA GLU A 84 -25.37 0.08 -9.18
C GLU A 84 -24.49 1.03 -8.39
N TYR A 85 -23.88 0.58 -7.27
CA TYR A 85 -22.94 1.38 -6.51
C TYR A 85 -21.75 1.85 -7.36
N TYR A 86 -21.13 0.98 -8.15
CA TYR A 86 -19.98 1.37 -8.98
C TYR A 86 -20.37 2.23 -10.20
N ALA A 87 -21.62 2.15 -10.68
CA ALA A 87 -22.10 2.93 -11.81
C ALA A 87 -22.57 4.35 -11.41
N GLN A 88 -22.93 4.56 -10.14
CA GLN A 88 -23.40 5.85 -9.65
C GLN A 88 -22.25 6.86 -9.48
N GLU A 89 -22.53 8.12 -9.80
CA GLU A 89 -21.69 9.24 -9.38
C GLU A 89 -21.61 9.27 -7.84
N GLY A 90 -20.40 9.46 -7.31
CA GLY A 90 -20.22 9.62 -5.89
C GLY A 90 -20.44 11.07 -5.46
N TRP A 91 -20.40 11.28 -4.15
CA TRP A 91 -20.60 12.60 -3.56
C TRP A 91 -19.65 13.66 -4.15
N PHE A 92 -18.39 13.31 -4.43
CA PHE A 92 -17.41 14.25 -4.98
C PHE A 92 -17.83 14.81 -6.35
N GLN A 93 -18.31 13.95 -7.26
CA GLN A 93 -18.75 14.40 -8.58
C GLN A 93 -20.01 15.27 -8.49
N CYS A 94 -20.92 14.95 -7.58
CA CYS A 94 -22.15 15.71 -7.37
C CYS A 94 -21.90 17.10 -6.75
N GLU A 95 -21.05 17.17 -5.73
CA GLU A 95 -20.77 18.43 -4.99
C GLU A 95 -19.78 19.33 -5.74
N TYR A 96 -18.81 18.73 -6.44
CA TYR A 96 -17.76 19.44 -7.16
C TYR A 96 -17.74 19.14 -8.68
N PRO A 97 -18.85 19.34 -9.41
CA PRO A 97 -18.97 18.93 -10.82
C PRO A 97 -18.04 19.67 -11.78
N LYS A 98 -17.48 20.81 -11.34
CA LYS A 98 -16.51 21.61 -12.13
C LYS A 98 -15.05 21.35 -11.71
N CYS A 99 -14.83 20.57 -10.67
CA CYS A 99 -13.48 20.25 -10.20
C CYS A 99 -12.90 19.15 -11.10
N ASN A 100 -11.87 19.49 -11.87
CA ASN A 100 -11.14 18.53 -12.69
C ASN A 100 -9.90 18.02 -11.94
N LEU A 101 -10.09 17.54 -10.71
CA LEU A 101 -9.02 16.94 -9.93
C LEU A 101 -8.56 15.65 -10.61
N GLY A 102 -7.27 15.58 -10.96
CA GLY A 102 -6.64 14.36 -11.43
C GLY A 102 -6.48 13.32 -10.32
N THR A 103 -5.55 12.37 -10.51
CA THR A 103 -5.31 11.34 -9.50
C THR A 103 -4.58 11.91 -8.27
N VAL A 104 -5.02 11.50 -7.08
CA VAL A 104 -4.31 11.69 -5.82
C VAL A 104 -3.60 10.38 -5.47
N ALA A 105 -2.28 10.41 -5.30
CA ALA A 105 -1.52 9.28 -4.79
C ALA A 105 -1.23 9.49 -3.30
N TYR A 106 -1.80 8.63 -2.45
CA TYR A 106 -1.64 8.67 -1.00
C TYR A 106 -0.60 7.65 -0.55
N PHE A 107 0.52 8.11 0.00
CA PHE A 107 1.64 7.29 0.42
C PHE A 107 1.64 7.11 1.92
N SER A 108 1.65 5.86 2.39
CA SER A 108 1.72 5.52 3.81
C SER A 108 2.51 4.23 4.02
N MET A 109 3.26 4.18 5.12
CA MET A 109 3.92 2.94 5.55
C MET A 109 2.91 1.85 5.91
N GLU A 110 1.76 2.21 6.49
CA GLU A 110 0.76 1.26 7.00
C GLU A 110 -0.67 1.62 6.60
N TYR A 111 -1.53 0.59 6.51
CA TYR A 111 -2.96 0.71 6.18
C TYR A 111 -3.84 -0.22 7.03
N GLY A 112 -4.70 0.38 7.85
CA GLY A 112 -5.64 -0.28 8.75
C GLY A 112 -6.98 -0.56 8.10
N LEU A 113 -7.00 -1.48 7.13
CA LEU A 113 -8.23 -1.82 6.39
C LEU A 113 -9.08 -2.89 7.08
N GLY A 114 -8.44 -3.84 7.75
CA GLY A 114 -9.10 -4.88 8.53
C GLY A 114 -8.13 -6.04 8.83
N GLU A 115 -8.52 -6.96 9.70
CA GLU A 115 -7.66 -8.07 10.14
C GLU A 115 -7.26 -9.04 9.01
N ALA A 116 -8.01 -9.04 7.90
CA ALA A 116 -7.68 -9.84 6.71
C ALA A 116 -6.46 -9.33 5.94
N LEU A 117 -6.03 -8.09 6.17
CA LEU A 117 -4.82 -7.52 5.59
C LEU A 117 -4.03 -6.79 6.70
N PRO A 118 -3.31 -7.55 7.56
CA PRO A 118 -2.70 -7.01 8.77
C PRO A 118 -1.34 -6.36 8.46
N ILE A 119 -1.38 -5.20 7.79
CA ILE A 119 -0.22 -4.38 7.40
C ILE A 119 -0.18 -3.04 8.16
N TYR A 120 -0.61 -3.04 9.41
CA TYR A 120 -0.67 -1.86 10.28
C TYR A 120 -0.42 -2.23 11.75
N ALA A 121 -0.01 -1.24 12.53
CA ALA A 121 0.29 -1.36 13.95
C ALA A 121 -0.56 -0.45 14.83
N GLY A 122 -0.95 0.73 14.35
CA GLY A 122 -1.61 1.73 15.21
C GLY A 122 -2.48 2.75 14.49
N GLY A 123 -2.66 3.90 15.15
CA GLY A 123 -3.60 4.94 14.74
C GLY A 123 -3.27 5.59 13.38
N LEU A 124 -1.99 5.67 13.01
CA LEU A 124 -1.55 6.20 11.72
C LEU A 124 -2.06 5.29 10.58
N GLY A 125 -1.93 3.98 10.73
CA GLY A 125 -2.46 2.98 9.81
C GLY A 125 -3.98 2.99 9.76
N ILE A 126 -4.66 3.05 10.91
CA ILE A 126 -6.14 3.16 10.95
C ILE A 126 -6.61 4.40 10.19
N LEU A 127 -5.98 5.55 10.42
CA LEU A 127 -6.27 6.78 9.67
C LEU A 127 -6.09 6.58 8.16
N ALA A 128 -4.96 6.02 7.73
CA ALA A 128 -4.69 5.72 6.33
C ALA A 128 -5.77 4.79 5.72
N GLY A 129 -6.17 3.76 6.46
CA GLY A 129 -7.24 2.85 6.05
C GLY A 129 -8.59 3.55 5.91
N ASP A 130 -8.99 4.33 6.91
CA ASP A 130 -10.26 5.07 6.90
C ASP A 130 -10.29 6.17 5.84
N LEU A 131 -9.13 6.75 5.49
CA LEU A 131 -8.99 7.65 4.37
C LEU A 131 -9.30 6.93 3.05
N LEU A 132 -8.77 5.73 2.82
CA LEU A 132 -9.08 4.95 1.61
C LEU A 132 -10.57 4.55 1.55
N LYS A 133 -11.16 4.14 2.68
CA LYS A 133 -12.59 3.79 2.78
C LYS A 133 -13.47 5.01 2.44
N SER A 134 -13.15 6.15 3.04
CA SER A 134 -13.86 7.40 2.80
C SER A 134 -13.69 7.87 1.35
N ALA A 135 -12.47 7.78 0.79
CA ALA A 135 -12.23 8.10 -0.61
C ALA A 135 -13.01 7.19 -1.56
N SER A 136 -13.15 5.90 -1.23
CA SER A 136 -14.02 4.98 -1.97
C SER A 136 -15.49 5.44 -1.94
N ASP A 137 -16.04 5.71 -0.75
CA ASP A 137 -17.46 6.06 -0.61
C ASP A 137 -17.79 7.41 -1.24
N LEU A 138 -16.89 8.40 -1.11
CA LEU A 138 -17.01 9.70 -1.75
C LEU A 138 -16.67 9.69 -3.25
N ASN A 139 -16.14 8.58 -3.78
CA ASN A 139 -15.65 8.40 -5.14
C ASN A 139 -14.58 9.44 -5.53
N LEU A 140 -13.60 9.63 -4.65
CA LEU A 140 -12.43 10.45 -4.94
C LEU A 140 -11.45 9.70 -5.85
N PRO A 141 -10.79 10.37 -6.81
CA PRO A 141 -9.81 9.75 -7.71
C PRO A 141 -8.49 9.48 -6.99
N LEU A 142 -8.51 8.58 -6.01
CA LEU A 142 -7.38 8.30 -5.12
C LEU A 142 -6.82 6.89 -5.34
N VAL A 143 -5.50 6.78 -5.33
CA VAL A 143 -4.76 5.50 -5.24
C VAL A 143 -3.89 5.49 -3.99
N GLY A 144 -3.85 4.35 -3.29
CA GLY A 144 -2.95 4.16 -2.15
C GLY A 144 -1.64 3.52 -2.57
N ILE A 145 -0.52 3.93 -2.00
CA ILE A 145 0.81 3.32 -2.19
C ILE A 145 1.40 2.97 -0.82
N GLY A 146 1.71 1.70 -0.60
CA GLY A 146 2.27 1.20 0.65
C GLY A 146 3.22 0.03 0.48
N LEU A 147 3.52 -0.64 1.60
CA LEU A 147 4.38 -1.82 1.65
C LEU A 147 3.57 -3.05 2.07
N LEU A 148 3.87 -4.21 1.48
CA LEU A 148 3.34 -5.49 1.95
C LEU A 148 4.33 -6.09 2.96
N TYR A 149 3.99 -6.04 4.24
CA TYR A 149 4.81 -6.64 5.28
C TYR A 149 4.56 -8.15 5.41
N GLN A 150 5.66 -8.92 5.47
CA GLN A 150 5.62 -10.38 5.67
C GLN A 150 5.12 -10.76 7.06
N GLN A 151 5.33 -9.91 8.06
CA GLN A 151 4.76 -10.01 9.39
C GLN A 151 4.03 -8.70 9.64
N GLY A 152 2.80 -8.79 10.13
CA GLY A 152 2.09 -7.61 10.60
C GLY A 152 2.76 -7.02 11.83
N TYR A 153 1.97 -6.36 12.68
CA TYR A 153 2.42 -6.14 14.06
C TYR A 153 2.46 -7.48 14.81
N PHE A 154 2.04 -7.56 16.06
CA PHE A 154 1.94 -8.86 16.73
C PHE A 154 0.51 -9.21 17.12
N ARG A 155 0.23 -10.51 17.17
CA ARG A 155 -0.92 -11.06 17.90
C ARG A 155 -0.54 -11.20 19.36
N GLN A 156 -1.28 -10.50 20.21
CA GLN A 156 -1.09 -10.55 21.65
C GLN A 156 -1.75 -11.80 22.22
N MET A 157 -1.00 -12.54 23.03
CA MET A 157 -1.56 -13.56 23.92
C MET A 157 -1.17 -13.19 25.35
N ILE A 158 -2.13 -13.22 26.26
CA ILE A 158 -1.89 -13.08 27.69
C ILE A 158 -1.96 -14.47 28.31
N ASP A 159 -0.88 -14.89 28.96
CA ASP A 159 -0.85 -16.20 29.62
C ASP A 159 -1.59 -16.20 30.97
N ALA A 160 -1.66 -17.37 31.61
CA ALA A 160 -2.33 -17.54 32.89
C ALA A 160 -1.68 -16.75 34.05
N GLN A 161 -0.48 -16.22 33.86
CA GLN A 161 0.26 -15.39 34.81
C GLN A 161 0.11 -13.89 34.52
N GLY A 162 -0.62 -13.52 33.46
CA GLY A 162 -0.80 -12.13 33.03
C GLY A 162 0.37 -11.59 32.21
N ALA A 163 1.32 -12.43 31.79
CA ALA A 163 2.44 -11.99 30.94
C ALA A 163 2.01 -11.93 29.47
N GLN A 164 2.49 -10.90 28.77
CA GLN A 164 2.27 -10.73 27.34
C GLN A 164 3.27 -11.54 26.53
N HIS A 165 2.75 -12.29 25.58
CA HIS A 165 3.50 -12.96 24.52
C HIS A 165 3.11 -12.38 23.17
N ALA A 166 4.11 -12.00 22.38
CA ALA A 166 3.93 -11.45 21.04
C ALA A 166 4.20 -12.53 19.98
N PHE A 167 3.21 -12.79 19.13
CA PHE A 167 3.33 -13.70 17.99
C PHE A 167 3.28 -12.93 16.68
N PHE A 168 4.20 -13.23 15.78
CA PHE A 168 4.30 -12.58 14.47
C PHE A 168 3.92 -13.59 13.39
N PRO A 169 2.61 -13.82 13.15
CA PRO A 169 2.17 -14.72 12.10
C PRO A 169 2.66 -14.19 10.74
N TYR A 170 3.14 -15.11 9.91
CA TYR A 170 3.57 -14.78 8.56
C TYR A 170 2.36 -14.55 7.65
N ASN A 171 2.38 -13.43 6.96
CA ASN A 171 1.45 -13.02 5.92
C ASN A 171 1.87 -13.66 4.60
N GLU A 172 1.34 -14.85 4.32
CA GLU A 172 1.51 -15.47 3.01
C GLU A 172 0.64 -14.74 1.98
N PRO A 173 1.19 -14.10 0.93
CA PRO A 173 0.40 -13.29 -0.01
C PRO A 173 -0.79 -14.02 -0.64
N ALA A 174 -0.67 -15.33 -0.90
CA ALA A 174 -1.78 -16.14 -1.42
C ALA A 174 -2.96 -16.28 -0.44
N SER A 175 -2.73 -16.08 0.86
CA SER A 175 -3.76 -16.13 1.90
C SER A 175 -4.42 -14.77 2.19
N LEU A 176 -3.92 -13.70 1.57
CA LEU A 176 -4.44 -12.35 1.74
C LEU A 176 -5.41 -11.99 0.61
N PRO A 177 -6.37 -11.06 0.83
CA PRO A 177 -7.31 -10.60 -0.19
C PRO A 177 -6.64 -9.59 -1.14
N ILE A 178 -5.55 -10.02 -1.78
CA ILE A 178 -4.75 -9.22 -2.72
C ILE A 178 -4.47 -10.03 -3.99
N ARG A 179 -4.13 -9.34 -5.07
CA ARG A 179 -3.74 -9.95 -6.35
C ARG A 179 -2.42 -9.37 -6.84
N PRO A 180 -1.61 -10.09 -7.63
CA PRO A 180 -0.45 -9.49 -8.26
C PRO A 180 -0.89 -8.38 -9.23
N ALA A 181 -0.22 -7.23 -9.19
CA ALA A 181 -0.41 -6.19 -10.19
C ALA A 181 0.18 -6.66 -11.53
N LEU A 182 -0.45 -6.27 -12.63
CA LEU A 182 -0.05 -6.68 -13.96
C LEU A 182 0.44 -5.49 -14.78
N ASP A 183 1.45 -5.72 -15.62
CA ASP A 183 1.89 -4.77 -16.65
C ASP A 183 0.89 -4.74 -17.83
N LYS A 184 1.17 -3.87 -18.81
CA LYS A 184 0.35 -3.75 -20.02
C LYS A 184 0.28 -5.01 -20.88
N GLN A 185 1.26 -5.89 -20.73
CA GLN A 185 1.36 -7.16 -21.44
C GLN A 185 0.69 -8.31 -20.67
N GLY A 186 0.15 -8.04 -19.48
CA GLY A 186 -0.48 -9.03 -18.61
C GLY A 186 0.51 -9.85 -17.78
N ASN A 187 1.80 -9.50 -17.77
CA ASN A 187 2.78 -10.13 -16.89
C ASN A 187 2.73 -9.49 -15.50
N ARG A 188 3.30 -10.18 -14.51
CA ARG A 188 3.44 -9.59 -13.17
C ARG A 188 4.33 -8.36 -13.23
N LEU A 189 3.84 -7.27 -12.66
CA LEU A 189 4.59 -6.04 -12.56
C LEU A 189 5.68 -6.18 -11.49
N THR A 190 6.91 -5.84 -11.88
CA THR A 190 8.07 -5.76 -11.00
C THR A 190 8.69 -4.38 -11.13
N ILE A 191 8.96 -3.73 -10.00
CA ILE A 191 9.63 -2.44 -9.95
C ILE A 191 11.08 -2.66 -9.53
N VAL A 192 12.01 -1.98 -10.19
CA VAL A 192 13.43 -2.04 -9.86
C VAL A 192 13.84 -0.72 -9.22
N VAL A 193 14.54 -0.81 -8.09
CA VAL A 193 15.18 0.31 -7.40
C VAL A 193 16.68 0.03 -7.36
N GLU A 194 17.50 0.96 -7.86
CA GLU A 194 18.94 0.81 -7.79
C GLU A 194 19.43 1.09 -6.36
N LEU A 195 20.18 0.14 -5.81
CA LEU A 195 20.89 0.27 -4.54
C LEU A 195 22.39 0.21 -4.81
N PRO A 196 23.23 0.57 -3.83
CA PRO A 196 24.68 0.48 -3.99
C PRO A 196 25.12 -0.94 -4.38
N ALA A 197 25.74 -1.02 -5.55
CA ALA A 197 26.28 -2.24 -6.16
C ALA A 197 25.24 -3.34 -6.49
N ARG A 198 23.93 -3.08 -6.42
CA ARG A 198 22.90 -4.09 -6.73
C ARG A 198 21.55 -3.47 -7.11
N GLU A 199 20.73 -4.25 -7.80
CA GLU A 199 19.33 -3.91 -8.05
C GLU A 199 18.43 -4.56 -7.00
N LEU A 200 17.42 -3.83 -6.53
CA LEU A 200 16.36 -4.33 -5.68
C LEU A 200 15.10 -4.55 -6.51
N PHE A 201 14.64 -5.79 -6.58
CA PHE A 201 13.41 -6.17 -7.27
C PHE A 201 12.21 -6.12 -6.32
N LEU A 202 11.17 -5.39 -6.68
CA LEU A 202 9.96 -5.24 -5.87
C LEU A 202 8.79 -5.89 -6.60
N ARG A 203 8.17 -6.88 -5.97
CA ARG A 203 6.87 -7.41 -6.40
C ARG A 203 5.80 -6.35 -6.09
N VAL A 204 4.79 -6.29 -6.93
CA VAL A 204 3.67 -5.36 -6.75
C VAL A 204 2.39 -6.15 -6.56
N TRP A 205 1.67 -5.81 -5.49
CA TRP A 205 0.36 -6.38 -5.16
C TRP A 205 -0.70 -5.29 -5.18
N GLU A 206 -1.93 -5.67 -5.52
CA GLU A 206 -3.11 -4.81 -5.51
C GLU A 206 -4.10 -5.33 -4.47
N ALA A 207 -4.53 -4.44 -3.57
CA ALA A 207 -5.68 -4.63 -2.71
C ALA A 207 -6.81 -3.70 -3.19
N GLN A 208 -7.98 -4.25 -3.48
CA GLN A 208 -9.13 -3.43 -3.86
C GLN A 208 -9.86 -2.97 -2.60
N VAL A 209 -10.07 -1.66 -2.45
CA VAL A 209 -10.74 -1.01 -1.32
C VAL A 209 -11.94 -0.26 -1.86
N GLY A 210 -13.01 -0.98 -2.18
CA GLY A 210 -14.17 -0.40 -2.84
C GLY A 210 -13.78 0.19 -4.20
N ARG A 211 -13.92 1.50 -4.38
CA ARG A 211 -13.52 2.21 -5.62
C ARG A 211 -12.03 2.55 -5.69
N VAL A 212 -11.31 2.44 -4.58
CA VAL A 212 -9.89 2.78 -4.48
C VAL A 212 -9.04 1.54 -4.65
N THR A 213 -7.93 1.66 -5.39
CA THR A 213 -6.91 0.62 -5.46
C THR A 213 -5.72 1.00 -4.58
N LEU A 214 -5.32 0.09 -3.70
CA LEU A 214 -4.10 0.18 -2.90
C LEU A 214 -3.04 -0.73 -3.52
N TYR A 215 -1.92 -0.15 -3.91
CA TYR A 215 -0.76 -0.90 -4.35
C TYR A 215 0.24 -1.09 -3.22
N LEU A 216 0.78 -2.29 -3.10
CA LEU A 216 1.72 -2.68 -2.06
C LEU A 216 3.01 -3.22 -2.67
N LEU A 217 4.12 -2.58 -2.33
CA LEU A 217 5.47 -2.98 -2.75
C LEU A 217 6.03 -4.01 -1.78
N ASP A 218 6.70 -5.02 -2.34
CA ASP A 218 7.17 -6.18 -1.59
C ASP A 218 8.56 -6.61 -2.06
N SER A 219 9.55 -6.51 -1.17
CA SER A 219 10.92 -6.87 -1.49
C SER A 219 11.21 -8.37 -1.37
N ASN A 220 10.24 -9.19 -0.96
CA ASN A 220 10.38 -10.64 -0.80
C ASN A 220 10.40 -11.39 -2.14
N ASP A 221 11.29 -10.98 -3.05
CA ASP A 221 11.52 -11.60 -4.33
C ASP A 221 12.73 -12.56 -4.29
N LEU A 222 12.65 -13.67 -5.01
CA LEU A 222 13.72 -14.66 -5.07
C LEU A 222 14.98 -14.15 -5.77
N MET A 223 14.86 -13.10 -6.59
CA MET A 223 15.99 -12.42 -7.23
C MET A 223 16.77 -11.55 -6.25
N ASN A 224 16.18 -11.21 -5.10
CA ASN A 224 16.84 -10.43 -4.05
C ASN A 224 17.64 -11.30 -3.10
N SER A 225 18.67 -10.72 -2.49
CA SER A 225 19.39 -11.35 -1.38
C SER A 225 18.45 -11.54 -0.16
N PRO A 226 18.71 -12.50 0.74
CA PRO A 226 17.88 -12.67 1.95
C PRO A 226 17.78 -11.40 2.82
N VAL A 227 18.83 -10.56 2.81
CA VAL A 227 18.84 -9.28 3.54
C VAL A 227 17.88 -8.28 2.90
N ASP A 228 17.85 -8.22 1.57
CA ASP A 228 16.96 -7.33 0.81
C ASP A 228 15.51 -7.83 0.82
N GLN A 229 15.30 -9.14 0.80
CA GLN A 229 13.98 -9.73 1.06
C GLN A 229 13.42 -9.31 2.41
N ALA A 230 14.29 -9.09 3.41
CA ALA A 230 13.88 -8.69 4.75
C ALA A 230 13.57 -7.18 4.90
N ILE A 231 13.70 -6.37 3.85
CA ILE A 231 13.31 -4.94 3.88
C ILE A 231 11.82 -4.80 4.21
N THR A 232 10.95 -5.61 3.57
CA THR A 232 9.51 -5.68 3.88
C THR A 232 9.14 -6.80 4.85
N ALA A 233 10.08 -7.25 5.72
CA ALA A 233 9.79 -8.31 6.68
C ALA A 233 8.76 -7.90 7.75
N GLU A 234 8.96 -6.74 8.38
CA GLU A 234 8.20 -6.32 9.55
C GLU A 234 7.97 -4.80 9.53
N LEU A 235 6.84 -4.40 10.10
CA LEU A 235 6.46 -3.02 10.31
C LEU A 235 7.08 -2.53 11.64
N TYR A 236 7.87 -1.46 11.59
CA TYR A 236 8.62 -0.92 12.75
C TYR A 236 9.61 -1.90 13.39
N GLY A 237 10.53 -2.45 12.58
CA GLY A 237 11.65 -3.23 13.06
C GLY A 237 12.93 -3.03 12.25
N GLY A 238 13.99 -3.72 12.66
CA GLY A 238 15.35 -3.53 12.13
C GLY A 238 16.04 -2.25 12.63
N GLY A 239 17.25 -2.01 12.10
CA GLY A 239 18.03 -0.81 12.39
C GLY A 239 17.74 0.35 11.42
N GLN A 240 18.42 1.48 11.60
CA GLN A 240 18.26 2.67 10.76
C GLN A 240 18.43 2.41 9.25
N GLU A 241 19.33 1.51 8.87
CA GLU A 241 19.53 1.13 7.46
C GLU A 241 18.30 0.45 6.84
N LYS A 242 17.69 -0.51 7.55
CA LYS A 242 16.45 -1.14 7.09
C LYS A 242 15.34 -0.10 6.98
N ARG A 243 15.25 0.80 7.96
CA ARG A 243 14.24 1.87 7.96
C ARG A 243 14.40 2.80 6.76
N LEU A 244 15.63 3.25 6.46
CA LEU A 244 15.92 4.06 5.28
C LEU A 244 15.54 3.31 3.99
N LEU A 245 15.87 2.02 3.89
CA LEU A 245 15.51 1.19 2.74
C LEU A 245 13.99 1.08 2.56
N GLN A 246 13.22 0.94 3.65
CA GLN A 246 11.75 0.95 3.57
C GLN A 246 11.23 2.29 3.05
N GLU A 247 11.79 3.42 3.48
CA GLU A 247 11.41 4.74 2.97
C GLU A 247 11.79 4.95 1.50
N ILE A 248 12.95 4.41 1.07
CA ILE A 248 13.36 4.39 -0.34
C ILE A 248 12.37 3.56 -1.16
N VAL A 249 12.01 2.36 -0.70
CA VAL A 249 11.02 1.50 -1.37
C VAL A 249 9.68 2.21 -1.47
N LEU A 250 9.18 2.81 -0.37
CA LEU A 250 7.89 3.52 -0.36
C LEU A 250 7.91 4.74 -1.29
N GLY A 251 8.91 5.61 -1.16
CA GLY A 251 8.97 6.87 -1.90
C GLY A 251 9.41 6.71 -3.36
N ILE A 252 10.64 6.22 -3.57
CA ILE A 252 11.22 6.05 -4.91
C ILE A 252 10.56 4.88 -5.63
N GLY A 253 10.47 3.71 -4.98
CA GLY A 253 9.82 2.55 -5.57
C GLY A 253 8.34 2.82 -5.87
N GLY A 254 7.65 3.56 -4.98
CA GLY A 254 6.25 3.94 -5.19
C GLY A 254 6.03 4.94 -6.31
N TRP A 255 6.92 5.91 -6.51
CA TRP A 255 6.85 6.80 -7.68
C TRP A 255 7.10 6.03 -8.99
N ARG A 256 8.11 5.15 -9.02
CA ARG A 256 8.40 4.30 -10.20
C ARG A 256 7.25 3.35 -10.53
N LEU A 257 6.54 2.87 -9.51
CA LEU A 257 5.32 2.12 -9.69
C LEU A 257 4.25 2.95 -10.42
N LEU A 258 4.03 4.19 -10.01
CA LEU A 258 3.08 5.09 -10.68
C LEU A 258 3.48 5.34 -12.14
N GLU A 259 4.78 5.54 -12.42
CA GLU A 259 5.28 5.66 -13.80
C GLU A 259 5.02 4.40 -14.63
N ALA A 260 5.28 3.21 -14.06
CA ALA A 260 5.07 1.94 -14.75
C ALA A 260 3.59 1.65 -15.04
N LEU A 261 2.69 2.11 -14.15
CA LEU A 261 1.24 2.04 -14.33
C LEU A 261 0.68 3.20 -15.18
N GLU A 262 1.52 4.15 -15.59
CA GLU A 262 1.14 5.39 -16.27
C GLU A 262 0.14 6.27 -15.50
N ILE A 263 0.14 6.14 -14.17
CA ILE A 263 -0.65 6.99 -13.29
C ILE A 263 0.14 8.29 -13.08
N LYS A 264 -0.45 9.41 -13.50
CA LYS A 264 0.14 10.75 -13.32
C LYS A 264 -0.59 11.46 -12.20
N PRO A 265 -0.14 11.34 -10.94
CA PRO A 265 -0.81 12.02 -9.84
C PRO A 265 -0.63 13.54 -9.97
N GLU A 266 -1.73 14.25 -9.79
CA GLU A 266 -1.70 15.70 -9.58
C GLU A 266 -1.19 16.01 -8.17
N ILE A 267 -1.66 15.22 -7.19
CA ILE A 267 -1.32 15.35 -5.79
C ILE A 267 -0.62 14.08 -5.29
N CYS A 268 0.51 14.25 -4.61
CA CYS A 268 1.14 13.25 -3.75
C CYS A 268 0.88 13.65 -2.30
N HIS A 269 0.10 12.85 -1.58
CA HIS A 269 -0.16 13.06 -0.16
C HIS A 269 0.74 12.13 0.65
N LEU A 270 1.65 12.72 1.41
CA LEU A 270 2.64 12.06 2.24
C LEU A 270 2.10 11.94 3.67
N ASN A 271 1.85 10.72 4.10
CA ASN A 271 1.48 10.40 5.48
C ASN A 271 2.75 10.23 6.33
N GLU A 272 3.14 11.30 7.02
CA GLU A 272 4.39 11.41 7.79
C GLU A 272 5.68 11.45 6.94
N GLY A 273 6.81 11.78 7.58
CA GLY A 273 8.09 12.03 6.90
C GLY A 273 8.65 10.82 6.14
N HIS A 274 8.19 9.61 6.48
CA HIS A 274 8.65 8.35 5.89
C HIS A 274 8.35 8.22 4.40
N ALA A 275 7.38 8.98 3.89
CA ALA A 275 7.03 9.01 2.48
C ALA A 275 7.83 10.07 1.68
N ALA A 276 8.67 10.90 2.33
CA ALA A 276 9.23 12.10 1.71
C ALA A 276 10.09 11.87 0.47
N PHE A 277 10.69 10.69 0.31
CA PHE A 277 11.43 10.37 -0.92
C PHE A 277 10.56 10.32 -2.18
N VAL A 278 9.22 10.27 -2.07
CA VAL A 278 8.34 10.45 -3.24
C VAL A 278 8.52 11.84 -3.87
N ALA A 279 8.69 12.87 -3.05
CA ALA A 279 8.91 14.24 -3.54
C ALA A 279 10.24 14.33 -4.30
N LEU A 280 11.27 13.65 -3.80
CA LEU A 280 12.58 13.56 -4.45
C LEU A 280 12.49 12.92 -5.84
N GLU A 281 11.86 11.76 -5.92
CA GLU A 281 11.76 11.01 -7.18
C GLU A 281 10.85 11.74 -8.17
N ARG A 282 9.79 12.41 -7.69
CA ARG A 282 8.96 13.31 -8.50
C ARG A 282 9.76 14.46 -9.10
N ILE A 283 10.62 15.11 -8.31
CA ILE A 283 11.50 16.19 -8.80
C ILE A 283 12.46 15.64 -9.86
N ARG A 284 13.10 14.49 -9.60
CA ARG A 284 14.01 13.82 -10.55
C ARG A 284 13.30 13.52 -11.87
N ALA A 285 12.12 12.92 -11.81
CA ALA A 285 11.32 12.58 -12.99
C ALA A 285 10.91 13.81 -13.78
N PHE A 286 10.36 14.84 -13.12
CA PHE A 286 9.93 16.08 -13.76
C PHE A 286 11.11 16.83 -14.40
N ARG A 287 12.24 16.90 -13.69
CA ARG A 287 13.50 17.47 -14.20
C ARG A 287 13.94 16.76 -15.48
N LYS A 288 13.96 15.42 -15.48
CA LYS A 288 14.37 14.62 -16.64
C LYS A 288 13.41 14.81 -17.82
N GLN A 289 12.10 14.86 -17.56
CA GLN A 289 11.08 15.00 -18.60
C GLN A 289 11.12 16.35 -19.31
N TYR A 290 11.38 17.44 -18.59
CA TYR A 290 11.33 18.81 -19.11
C TYR A 290 12.71 19.49 -19.23
N GLU A 291 13.79 18.74 -19.00
CA GLU A 291 15.18 19.22 -19.07
C GLU A 291 15.46 20.47 -18.21
N LEU A 292 14.93 20.47 -16.99
CA LEU A 292 15.00 21.62 -16.07
C LEU A 292 16.20 21.58 -15.12
N THR A 293 16.44 22.68 -14.41
CA THR A 293 17.29 22.67 -13.22
C THR A 293 16.57 22.05 -12.02
N PHE A 294 17.31 21.67 -10.98
CA PHE A 294 16.72 21.17 -9.73
C PHE A 294 15.74 22.18 -9.14
N GLU A 295 16.13 23.45 -9.03
CA GLU A 295 15.27 24.52 -8.47
C GLU A 295 13.96 24.67 -9.25
N GLN A 296 14.03 24.65 -10.58
CA GLN A 296 12.83 24.76 -11.42
C GLN A 296 11.89 23.57 -11.21
N ALA A 297 12.42 22.35 -11.15
CA ALA A 297 11.63 21.14 -10.91
C ALA A 297 11.06 21.07 -9.48
N LEU A 298 11.85 21.48 -8.48
CA LEU A 298 11.40 21.63 -7.10
C LEU A 298 10.22 22.59 -7.01
N TRP A 299 10.36 23.80 -7.55
CA TRP A 299 9.28 24.79 -7.54
C TRP A 299 8.04 24.33 -8.32
N ALA A 300 8.22 23.70 -9.48
CA ALA A 300 7.11 23.25 -10.32
C ALA A 300 6.29 22.12 -9.67
N THR A 301 6.94 21.22 -8.92
CA THR A 301 6.29 20.05 -8.30
C THR A 301 5.75 20.32 -6.90
N ARG A 302 6.24 21.38 -6.23
CA ARG A 302 5.94 21.68 -4.81
C ARG A 302 4.45 21.77 -4.49
N ALA A 303 3.67 22.44 -5.34
CA ALA A 303 2.24 22.64 -5.10
C ALA A 303 1.43 21.33 -5.10
N GLY A 304 1.93 20.28 -5.75
CA GLY A 304 1.31 18.97 -5.78
C GLY A 304 1.72 18.06 -4.62
N ASN A 305 2.56 18.50 -3.68
CA ASN A 305 2.98 17.69 -2.53
C ASN A 305 2.23 18.17 -1.29
N VAL A 306 1.42 17.30 -0.69
CA VAL A 306 0.66 17.56 0.54
C VAL A 306 1.26 16.71 1.65
N PHE A 307 1.83 17.36 2.66
CA PHE A 307 2.43 16.69 3.80
C PHE A 307 1.52 16.76 5.02
N THR A 308 1.33 15.63 5.71
CA THR A 308 0.67 15.58 7.01
C THR A 308 1.63 15.03 8.05
N THR A 309 1.75 15.72 9.18
CA THR A 309 2.48 15.24 10.35
C THR A 309 1.56 15.04 11.54
N HIS A 310 1.69 13.89 12.18
CA HIS A 310 0.95 13.45 13.35
C HIS A 310 1.79 13.49 14.63
N THR A 311 3.10 13.70 14.50
CA THR A 311 4.04 13.68 15.61
C THR A 311 4.35 15.11 16.05
N PRO A 312 3.79 15.60 17.17
CA PRO A 312 4.06 16.95 17.66
C PRO A 312 5.43 17.08 18.36
N VAL A 313 6.21 15.99 18.43
CA VAL A 313 7.48 15.93 19.16
C VAL A 313 8.62 15.44 18.28
N THR A 314 9.77 16.11 18.39
CA THR A 314 10.97 15.89 17.56
C THR A 314 11.60 14.50 17.68
N ALA A 315 11.22 13.73 18.71
CA ALA A 315 11.71 12.38 18.96
C ALA A 315 11.05 11.30 18.07
N GLY A 316 9.89 11.59 17.48
CA GLY A 316 9.22 10.65 16.55
C GLY A 316 9.55 10.88 15.09
N PHE A 317 10.48 11.79 14.77
CA PHE A 317 10.95 12.01 13.41
C PHE A 317 12.08 11.04 13.08
N ASP A 318 11.97 10.38 11.92
CA ASP A 318 13.05 9.55 11.43
C ASP A 318 14.27 10.41 11.06
N ARG A 319 15.42 9.95 11.53
CA ARG A 319 16.71 10.62 11.40
C ARG A 319 17.74 9.62 10.95
N PHE A 320 18.47 9.98 9.90
CA PHE A 320 19.50 9.12 9.32
C PHE A 320 20.86 9.80 9.39
N HIS A 321 21.89 9.00 9.67
CA HIS A 321 23.26 9.50 9.59
C HIS A 321 23.58 9.93 8.15
N PRO A 322 24.25 11.07 7.91
CA PRO A 322 24.61 11.53 6.57
C PRO A 322 25.30 10.44 5.72
N GLU A 323 26.28 9.71 6.26
CA GLU A 323 26.95 8.61 5.56
C GLU A 323 25.98 7.57 4.99
N LEU A 324 24.88 7.27 5.70
CA LEU A 324 23.89 6.31 5.24
C LEU A 324 23.10 6.88 4.04
N ILE A 325 22.69 8.15 4.13
CA ILE A 325 22.08 8.89 3.01
C ILE A 325 23.03 8.92 1.81
N LYS A 326 24.32 9.19 2.04
CA LYS A 326 25.34 9.20 1.00
C LYS A 326 25.45 7.84 0.35
N GLN A 327 25.58 6.78 1.15
CA GLN A 327 25.72 5.42 0.66
C GLN A 327 24.58 5.08 -0.30
N TYR A 328 23.33 5.33 0.09
CA TYR A 328 22.16 4.86 -0.67
C TYR A 328 21.63 5.82 -1.74
N LEU A 329 21.81 7.13 -1.58
CA LEU A 329 21.18 8.12 -2.46
C LEU A 329 22.19 8.87 -3.35
N SER A 330 23.49 8.55 -3.30
CA SER A 330 24.51 9.26 -4.11
C SER A 330 24.16 9.36 -5.59
N GLU A 331 23.73 8.26 -6.22
CA GLU A 331 23.42 8.25 -7.66
C GLU A 331 22.17 9.09 -7.97
N ILE A 332 21.13 9.00 -7.13
CA ILE A 332 19.92 9.81 -7.26
C ILE A 332 20.26 11.29 -7.08
N ILE A 333 21.06 11.64 -6.06
CA ILE A 333 21.49 13.02 -5.80
C ILE A 333 22.28 13.57 -6.99
N GLN A 334 23.20 12.79 -7.54
CA GLN A 334 23.94 13.18 -8.75
C GLN A 334 22.99 13.42 -9.94
N SER A 335 21.96 12.58 -10.10
CA SER A 335 20.96 12.72 -11.16
C SER A 335 20.06 13.96 -11.02
N LEU A 336 19.99 14.57 -9.83
CA LEU A 336 19.28 15.84 -9.61
C LEU A 336 20.11 17.04 -10.08
N GLY A 337 21.43 16.89 -10.20
CA GLY A 337 22.34 17.96 -10.59
C GLY A 337 22.68 18.94 -9.45
N ILE A 338 22.58 18.50 -8.19
CA ILE A 338 22.97 19.26 -6.99
C ILE A 338 24.12 18.57 -6.26
N SER A 339 24.83 19.33 -5.42
CA SER A 339 25.87 18.74 -4.56
C SER A 339 25.25 17.94 -3.42
N TYR A 340 26.05 17.05 -2.84
CA TYR A 340 25.62 16.26 -1.69
C TYR A 340 25.32 17.14 -0.46
N GLU A 341 26.10 18.20 -0.26
CA GLU A 341 25.91 19.19 0.80
C GLU A 341 24.61 19.99 0.60
N GLN A 342 24.32 20.37 -0.65
CA GLN A 342 23.04 21.00 -1.00
C GLN A 342 21.87 20.07 -0.69
N PHE A 343 21.98 18.77 -1.02
CA PHE A 343 20.93 17.81 -0.69
C PHE A 343 20.75 17.66 0.83
N LEU A 344 21.83 17.50 1.59
CA LEU A 344 21.75 17.39 3.05
C LEU A 344 21.09 18.61 3.69
N SER A 345 21.33 19.81 3.16
CA SER A 345 20.72 21.04 3.66
C SER A 345 19.19 21.06 3.57
N LEU A 346 18.58 20.22 2.72
CA LEU A 346 17.12 20.06 2.64
C LEU A 346 16.54 19.33 3.86
N GLY A 347 17.34 18.54 4.58
CA GLY A 347 16.92 17.77 5.75
C GLY A 347 17.61 18.17 7.06
N GLN A 348 18.38 19.25 7.07
CA GLN A 348 19.17 19.72 8.23
C GLN A 348 18.76 21.14 8.63
N THR A 349 18.92 21.50 9.90
CA THR A 349 18.56 22.85 10.40
C THR A 349 19.70 23.86 10.27
N SER A 350 20.96 23.41 10.30
CA SER A 350 22.12 24.26 10.12
C SER A 350 23.15 23.64 9.21
N ALA A 351 23.55 24.40 8.18
CA ALA A 351 24.68 24.03 7.32
C ALA A 351 26.04 24.00 8.07
N GLU A 352 26.09 24.50 9.30
CA GLU A 352 27.32 24.57 10.12
C GLU A 352 27.65 23.25 10.86
N HIS A 353 26.75 22.27 10.84
CA HIS A 353 26.94 20.97 11.48
C HIS A 353 26.81 19.82 10.48
N PRO A 354 27.87 19.51 9.70
CA PRO A 354 27.82 18.50 8.64
C PRO A 354 27.51 17.08 9.14
N ASN A 355 27.66 16.82 10.45
CA ASN A 355 27.32 15.55 11.10
C ASN A 355 25.90 15.52 11.70
N GLU A 356 25.10 16.58 11.53
CA GLU A 356 23.69 16.59 11.95
C GLU A 356 22.94 15.50 11.18
N SER A 357 22.12 14.70 11.88
CA SER A 357 21.33 13.67 11.21
C SER A 357 20.32 14.30 10.24
N PHE A 358 20.16 13.67 9.08
CA PHE A 358 19.18 14.05 8.08
C PHE A 358 17.77 13.74 8.59
N ASN A 359 16.94 14.76 8.75
CA ASN A 359 15.60 14.67 9.31
C ASN A 359 14.54 14.62 8.21
N MET A 360 13.78 13.53 8.17
CA MET A 360 12.79 13.29 7.13
C MET A 360 11.60 14.25 7.17
N THR A 361 11.23 14.76 8.35
CA THR A 361 10.16 15.74 8.47
C THR A 361 10.58 17.09 7.92
N TYR A 362 11.84 17.50 8.12
CA TYR A 362 12.35 18.74 7.52
C TYR A 362 12.46 18.61 6.02
N PHE A 363 12.91 17.45 5.54
CA PHE A 363 12.96 17.16 4.12
C PHE A 363 11.59 17.16 3.42
N ALA A 364 10.51 16.82 4.15
CA ALA A 364 9.15 16.82 3.61
C ALA A 364 8.51 18.22 3.46
N LEU A 365 9.06 19.25 4.12
CA LEU A 365 8.53 20.63 4.17
C LEU A 365 9.18 21.52 3.09
#